data_AF-A0A2X2K3A9-F1
#
_entry.id   AF-A0A2X2K3A9-F1
#
_cell.length_a   1.000
_cell.length_b   1.000
_cell.length_c   1.000
_cell.angle_alpha   90.00
_cell.angle_beta   90.00
_cell.angle_gamma   90.00
#
_symmetry.space_group_name_H-M   'P 1'
#
loop_
_entity.id
_entity.type
_entity.pdbx_description
1 polymer ?
#
loop_
_entity_poly.entity_id
_entity_poly.type
_entity_poly.pdbx_seq_one_letter_code
_entity_poly.pdbx_strand_id
1 'polypeptide(L)'
;MIDYKGGGMANLFKDLVHLVGTITNLDGDEAMRALTSIKAELRKRQRLFGEHDVNHINQYHKLFKEGVATEPMPHLFIISDEFAELKSEQPDFMKELVSTARIGRSLGIHLILATQKTIGCC
;
A
#
# COMPACT_ATOMS: atom_id res chain seq x y z
N MET A 1 -2.69 2.97 -5.54
CA MET A 1 -1.85 2.58 -6.69
C MET A 1 -1.01 3.77 -7.11
N ILE A 2 0.23 3.55 -7.53
CA ILE A 2 1.19 4.58 -7.91
C ILE A 2 1.53 4.35 -9.39
N ASP A 3 1.19 5.31 -10.25
CA ASP A 3 1.37 5.28 -11.71
C ASP A 3 2.24 6.47 -12.12
N TYR A 4 3.45 6.19 -12.61
CA TYR A 4 4.48 7.21 -12.84
C TYR A 4 4.45 7.80 -14.27
N LYS A 5 3.95 7.09 -15.29
CA LYS A 5 4.08 7.53 -16.70
C LYS A 5 2.84 7.54 -17.57
N GLY A 6 1.67 7.09 -17.13
CA GLY A 6 0.61 6.96 -18.14
C GLY A 6 -0.84 6.93 -17.74
N GLY A 7 -1.22 6.94 -16.46
CA GLY A 7 -2.64 6.94 -16.04
C GLY A 7 -3.48 5.75 -16.54
N GLY A 8 -2.91 4.88 -17.40
CA GLY A 8 -3.58 3.80 -18.10
C GLY A 8 -3.87 2.65 -17.15
N MET A 9 -2.93 2.33 -16.25
CA MET A 9 -3.23 1.37 -15.18
C MET A 9 -4.26 1.96 -14.22
N ALA A 10 -4.14 3.24 -13.85
CA ALA A 10 -5.08 3.86 -12.90
C ALA A 10 -6.52 3.79 -13.39
N ASN A 11 -6.75 4.02 -14.69
CA ASN A 11 -8.07 3.89 -15.31
C ASN A 11 -8.60 2.45 -15.34
N LEU A 12 -7.75 1.44 -15.52
CA LEU A 12 -8.19 0.03 -15.57
C LEU A 12 -8.78 -0.47 -14.25
N PHE A 13 -8.39 0.14 -13.13
CA PHE A 13 -8.85 -0.25 -11.80
C PHE A 13 -9.81 0.76 -11.15
N LYS A 14 -10.14 1.87 -11.82
CA LYS A 14 -11.02 2.94 -11.27
C LYS A 14 -12.40 2.44 -10.83
N ASP A 15 -12.92 1.41 -11.51
CA ASP A 15 -14.25 0.86 -11.22
C ASP A 15 -14.23 -0.18 -10.07
N LEU A 16 -13.06 -0.52 -9.53
CA LEU A 16 -12.97 -1.38 -8.36
C LEU A 16 -13.22 -0.58 -7.09
N VAL A 17 -14.29 -0.94 -6.37
CA VAL A 17 -14.60 -0.47 -5.00
C VAL A 17 -13.45 -0.68 -3.99
N HIS A 18 -12.46 -1.52 -4.31
CA HIS A 18 -11.27 -1.74 -3.50
C HIS A 18 -10.12 -0.74 -3.77
N LEU A 19 -10.25 0.10 -4.80
CA LEU A 19 -9.25 1.11 -5.14
C LEU A 19 -9.41 2.33 -4.21
N VAL A 20 -8.60 2.36 -3.15
CA VAL A 20 -8.62 3.44 -2.16
C VAL A 20 -8.02 4.76 -2.69
N GLY A 21 -7.20 4.69 -3.75
CA GLY A 21 -6.66 5.90 -4.41
C GLY A 21 -5.59 5.61 -5.45
N THR A 22 -5.42 6.54 -6.39
CA THR A 22 -4.39 6.52 -7.43
C THR A 22 -3.56 7.79 -7.33
N ILE A 23 -2.24 7.63 -7.26
CA ILE A 23 -1.28 8.72 -7.36
C ILE A 23 -0.73 8.69 -8.78
N THR A 24 -1.02 9.73 -9.55
CA THR A 24 -0.61 9.89 -10.95
C THR A 24 0.21 11.17 -11.05
N ASN A 25 1.33 11.17 -11.79
CA ASN A 25 2.26 12.30 -11.85
C ASN A 25 2.65 12.78 -10.44
N LEU A 26 3.52 12.00 -9.78
CA LEU A 26 3.99 12.23 -8.41
C LEU A 26 4.60 13.62 -8.22
N ASP A 27 3.77 14.62 -7.96
CA ASP A 27 4.16 15.79 -7.20
C ASP A 27 4.47 15.30 -5.78
N GLY A 28 5.71 15.51 -5.32
CA GLY A 28 6.22 14.92 -4.07
C GLY A 28 5.32 15.14 -2.85
N ASP A 29 4.58 16.25 -2.82
CA ASP A 29 3.61 16.57 -1.76
C ASP A 29 2.41 15.62 -1.74
N GLU A 30 1.87 15.23 -2.90
CA GLU A 30 0.76 14.26 -2.97
C GLU A 30 1.20 12.86 -2.56
N ALA A 31 2.40 12.47 -2.99
CA ALA A 31 3.04 11.22 -2.59
C ALA A 31 3.13 11.11 -1.05
N MET A 32 3.68 12.16 -0.44
CA MET A 32 3.91 12.22 1.00
C MET A 32 2.60 12.29 1.79
N ARG A 33 1.57 12.98 1.28
CA ARG A 33 0.22 12.97 1.88
C ARG A 33 -0.37 11.56 1.85
N ALA A 34 -0.32 10.87 0.71
CA ALA A 34 -0.84 9.51 0.60
C ALA A 34 -0.12 8.53 1.53
N LEU A 35 1.21 8.63 1.62
CA LEU A 35 2.01 7.86 2.57
C LEU A 35 1.62 8.16 4.02
N THR A 36 1.34 9.42 4.35
CA THR A 36 0.89 9.82 5.69
C THR A 36 -0.46 9.18 6.02
N SER A 37 -1.40 9.15 5.07
CA SER A 37 -2.68 8.44 5.22
C SER A 37 -2.48 6.94 5.45
N ILE A 38 -1.59 6.29 4.70
CA ILE A 38 -1.26 4.86 4.90
C ILE A 38 -0.68 4.62 6.29
N LYS A 39 0.21 5.50 6.78
CA LYS A 39 0.77 5.41 8.13
C LYS A 39 -0.29 5.60 9.22
N ALA A 40 -1.25 6.50 9.01
CA ALA A 40 -2.38 6.66 9.93
C ALA A 40 -3.24 5.39 10.00
N GLU A 41 -3.52 4.78 8.85
CA GLU A 41 -4.24 3.51 8.78
C GLU A 41 -3.48 2.36 9.45
N LEU A 42 -2.16 2.28 9.28
CA LEU A 42 -1.30 1.33 10.01
C LEU A 42 -1.43 1.49 11.52
N ARG A 43 -1.38 2.73 12.03
CA ARG A 43 -1.53 3.00 13.47
C ARG A 43 -2.91 2.60 13.97
N LYS A 44 -3.98 2.85 13.18
CA LYS A 44 -5.33 2.38 13.51
C LYS A 44 -5.36 0.85 13.65
N ARG A 45 -4.78 0.12 12.69
CA ARG A 45 -4.71 -1.35 12.71
C ARG A 45 -3.89 -1.88 13.88
N GLN A 46 -2.75 -1.25 14.19
CA GLN A 46 -1.93 -1.60 15.35
C GLN A 46 -2.68 -1.45 16.66
N ARG A 47 -3.49 -0.38 16.81
CA ARG A 47 -4.31 -0.19 18.01
C ARG A 47 -5.34 -1.32 18.16
N LEU A 48 -6.06 -1.64 17.08
CA LEU A 48 -7.02 -2.75 17.08
C LEU A 48 -6.33 -4.09 17.39
N PHE A 49 -5.12 -4.31 16.86
CA PHE A 49 -4.35 -5.52 17.17
C PHE A 49 -3.99 -5.61 18.64
N GLY A 50 -3.60 -4.48 19.26
CA GLY A 50 -3.33 -4.41 20.70
C GLY A 50 -4.57 -4.61 21.57
N GLU A 51 -5.74 -4.11 21.13
CA GLU A 51 -7.02 -4.33 21.84
C GLU A 51 -7.45 -5.81 21.84
N HIS A 52 -7.03 -6.57 20.83
CA HIS A 52 -7.36 -7.98 20.66
C HIS A 52 -6.19 -8.95 20.93
N ASP A 53 -5.05 -8.45 21.42
CA ASP A 53 -3.80 -9.21 21.68
C ASP A 53 -3.35 -10.10 20.49
N VAL A 54 -3.48 -9.58 19.26
CA VAL A 54 -3.10 -10.30 18.04
C VAL A 54 -1.87 -9.69 17.38
N ASN A 55 -1.04 -10.56 16.81
CA ASN A 55 0.20 -10.15 16.16
C ASN A 55 0.13 -10.23 14.63
N HIS A 56 -0.90 -10.88 14.09
CA HIS A 56 -1.07 -11.11 12.66
C HIS A 56 -2.53 -10.93 12.22
N ILE A 57 -2.72 -10.40 11.01
CA ILE A 57 -4.04 -10.24 10.39
C ILE A 57 -4.84 -11.54 10.30
N ASN A 58 -4.19 -12.68 10.12
CA ASN A 58 -4.86 -13.98 10.11
C ASN A 58 -5.52 -14.32 11.46
N GLN A 59 -4.91 -13.92 12.58
CA GLN A 59 -5.48 -14.08 13.92
C GLN A 59 -6.66 -13.13 14.12
N TYR A 60 -6.52 -11.88 13.66
CA TYR A 60 -7.61 -10.91 13.69
C TYR A 60 -8.83 -11.39 12.87
N HIS A 61 -8.61 -11.95 11.68
CA HIS A 61 -9.68 -12.54 10.87
C HIS A 61 -10.36 -13.72 11.54
N LYS A 62 -9.62 -14.51 12.32
CA LYS A 62 -10.20 -15.59 13.12
C LYS A 62 -11.12 -15.04 14.19
N LEU A 63 -10.69 -14.01 14.93
CA LEU A 63 -11.51 -13.32 15.93
C LEU A 63 -12.76 -12.66 15.32
N PHE A 64 -12.64 -12.12 14.10
CA PHE A 64 -13.78 -11.58 13.36
C PHE A 64 -14.79 -12.67 13.00
N LYS A 65 -14.33 -13.83 12.54
CA LYS A 65 -15.20 -14.99 12.26
C LYS A 65 -15.87 -15.55 13.52
N GLU A 66 -15.19 -15.44 14.67
CA GLU A 66 -15.71 -15.84 15.98
C GLU A 66 -16.64 -14.78 16.60
N GLY A 67 -16.82 -13.62 15.95
CA GLY A 67 -17.69 -12.54 16.42
C GLY A 67 -17.09 -11.69 17.55
N VAL A 68 -15.80 -11.86 17.86
CA VAL A 68 -15.07 -11.11 18.91
C VAL A 68 -14.60 -9.76 18.38
N ALA A 69 -14.16 -9.69 17.13
CA ALA A 69 -13.82 -8.43 16.47
C ALA A 69 -15.03 -7.88 15.68
N THR A 70 -15.31 -6.59 15.83
CA THR A 70 -16.46 -5.91 15.22
C THR A 70 -16.18 -5.32 13.84
N GLU A 71 -14.94 -4.94 13.55
CA GLU A 71 -14.56 -4.35 12.26
C GLU A 71 -13.85 -5.38 11.35
N PRO A 72 -14.26 -5.53 10.08
CA PRO A 72 -13.51 -6.34 9.12
C PRO A 72 -12.23 -5.61 8.69
N MET A 73 -11.10 -6.32 8.66
CA MET A 73 -9.81 -5.74 8.25
C MET A 73 -9.32 -6.32 6.92
N PRO A 74 -9.51 -5.65 5.77
CA PRO A 74 -9.05 -6.16 4.48
C PRO A 74 -7.53 -6.02 4.29
N HIS A 75 -6.97 -6.86 3.43
CA HIS A 75 -5.59 -6.72 2.96
C HIS A 75 -5.45 -5.47 2.08
N LEU A 76 -4.40 -4.67 2.31
CA LEU A 76 -4.11 -3.49 1.52
C LEU A 76 -2.99 -3.80 0.54
N PHE A 77 -3.26 -3.69 -0.76
CA PHE A 77 -2.24 -3.84 -1.80
C PHE A 77 -1.82 -2.47 -2.32
N ILE A 78 -0.53 -2.17 -2.20
CA ILE A 78 0.08 -1.00 -2.79
C ILE A 78 0.86 -1.48 -4.01
N ILE A 79 0.43 -1.04 -5.20
CA ILE A 79 1.11 -1.35 -6.45
C ILE A 79 1.83 -0.08 -6.92
N SER A 80 3.12 -0.20 -7.22
CA SER A 80 3.91 0.84 -7.86
C SER A 80 4.36 0.38 -9.22
N ASP A 81 3.94 1.07 -10.27
CA ASP A 81 4.54 0.92 -11.60
C ASP A 81 5.85 1.73 -11.69
N GLU A 82 6.76 1.31 -12.55
CA GLU A 82 8.04 2.00 -12.82
C GLU A 82 8.93 2.31 -11.60
N PHE A 83 9.11 1.31 -10.73
CA PHE A 83 9.93 1.41 -9.52
C PHE A 83 11.33 2.01 -9.72
N ALA A 84 11.97 1.75 -10.86
CA ALA A 84 13.33 2.23 -11.13
C ALA A 84 13.40 3.76 -11.22
N GLU A 85 12.39 4.37 -11.85
CA GLU A 85 12.32 5.82 -12.06
C GLU A 85 11.89 6.53 -10.78
N LEU A 86 10.89 5.96 -10.09
CA LEU A 86 10.46 6.42 -8.79
C LEU A 86 11.59 6.46 -7.76
N LYS A 87 12.48 5.46 -7.78
CA LYS A 87 13.67 5.43 -6.93
C LYS A 87 14.67 6.54 -7.27
N SER A 88 14.79 6.93 -8.55
CA SER A 88 15.70 7.97 -9.00
C SER A 88 15.18 9.36 -8.64
N GLU A 89 13.88 9.59 -8.85
CA GLU A 89 13.25 10.91 -8.74
C GLU A 89 12.81 11.22 -7.30
N GLN A 90 12.34 10.21 -6.57
CA GLN A 90 11.84 10.36 -5.19
C GLN A 90 12.39 9.26 -4.27
N PRO A 91 13.72 9.26 -4.00
CA PRO A 91 14.38 8.20 -3.21
C PRO A 91 13.87 8.13 -1.77
N ASP A 92 13.51 9.26 -1.16
CA ASP A 92 13.06 9.30 0.24
C ASP A 92 11.63 8.77 0.40
N PHE A 93 10.73 9.12 -0.53
CA PHE A 93 9.41 8.51 -0.60
C PHE A 93 9.52 6.99 -0.72
N MET A 94 10.43 6.49 -1.55
CA MET A 94 10.63 5.05 -1.72
C MET A 94 11.14 4.34 -0.47
N LYS A 95 12.11 4.93 0.24
CA LYS A 95 12.58 4.38 1.52
C LYS A 95 11.42 4.26 2.51
N GLU A 96 10.62 5.32 2.62
CA GLU A 96 9.49 5.35 3.52
C GLU A 96 8.39 4.36 3.13
N LEU A 97 8.09 4.22 1.83
CA LEU A 97 7.12 3.27 1.33
C LEU A 97 7.52 1.82 1.64
N VAL A 98 8.78 1.46 1.39
CA VAL A 98 9.31 0.13 1.70
C VAL A 98 9.32 -0.13 3.20
N SER A 99 9.70 0.87 4.01
CA SER A 99 9.66 0.77 5.48
C SER A 99 8.23 0.53 5.98
N THR A 100 7.28 1.29 5.45
CA THR A 100 5.85 1.21 5.75
C THR A 100 5.29 -0.17 5.38
N ALA A 101 5.62 -0.69 4.21
CA ALA A 101 5.23 -2.04 3.78
C ALA A 101 5.84 -3.14 4.65
N ARG A 102 7.10 -2.98 5.07
CA ARG A 102 7.79 -3.93 5.96
C ARG A 102 7.08 -4.05 7.30
N ILE A 103 6.73 -2.92 7.91
CA ILE A 103 5.97 -2.87 9.18
C ILE A 103 4.55 -3.41 8.95
N GLY A 104 3.95 -3.04 7.81
CA GLY A 104 2.59 -3.39 7.45
C GLY A 104 2.37 -4.85 7.09
N ARG A 105 3.42 -5.65 6.84
CA ARG A 105 3.31 -7.07 6.47
C ARG A 105 2.44 -7.87 7.44
N SER A 106 2.67 -7.73 8.74
CA SER A 106 1.88 -8.43 9.76
C SER A 106 0.45 -7.91 9.87
N LEU A 107 0.23 -6.66 9.47
CA LEU A 107 -1.05 -5.93 9.47
C LEU A 107 -1.80 -6.08 8.12
N GLY A 108 -1.29 -6.94 7.23
CA GLY A 108 -1.91 -7.26 5.95
C GLY A 108 -1.69 -6.24 4.83
N ILE A 109 -0.66 -5.39 4.94
CA ILE A 109 -0.24 -4.49 3.86
C ILE A 109 0.83 -5.18 3.01
N HIS A 110 0.64 -5.14 1.70
CA HIS A 110 1.52 -5.76 0.71
C HIS A 110 1.93 -4.72 -0.32
N LEU A 111 3.23 -4.67 -0.62
CA LEU A 111 3.79 -3.80 -1.65
C LEU A 111 4.21 -4.64 -2.85
N ILE A 112 3.64 -4.32 -4.02
CA ILE A 112 3.97 -4.91 -5.31
C ILE A 112 4.68 -3.85 -6.12
N LEU A 113 5.89 -4.17 -6.56
CA LEU A 113 6.75 -3.28 -7.34
C LEU A 113 6.88 -3.84 -8.75
N ALA A 114 6.36 -3.09 -9.72
CA ALA A 114 6.53 -3.36 -11.14
C ALA A 114 7.58 -2.39 -11.72
N THR A 115 8.30 -2.85 -12.74
CA THR A 115 9.22 -2.00 -13.50
C THR A 115 9.27 -2.47 -14.94
N GLN A 116 9.12 -1.55 -15.88
CA GLN A 116 9.35 -1.82 -17.28
C GLN A 116 10.84 -1.64 -17.57
N LYS A 117 11.62 -2.69 -17.34
CA LYS A 117 12.99 -2.74 -17.87
C LYS A 117 12.87 -3.16 -19.34
N THR A 118 12.77 -2.21 -20.27
CA THR A 118 13.12 -2.48 -21.67
C THR A 118 14.64 -2.63 -21.73
N ILE A 119 15.15 -3.79 -21.31
CA ILE A 119 16.44 -4.25 -21.84
C ILE A 119 16.14 -4.55 -23.30
N GLY A 120 16.41 -3.57 -24.17
CA GLY A 120 16.45 -3.78 -25.60
C GLY A 120 17.51 -4.85 -25.87
N CYS A 121 17.08 -6.09 -26.08
CA CYS A 121 17.84 -7.02 -26.89
C CYS A 121 17.65 -6.57 -28.34
N CYS A 122 18.59 -5.76 -28.81
CA CYS A 122 18.97 -5.74 -30.22
C CYS A 122 20.19 -6.65 -30.37
#